data_AF-A0A1I0JGS1-F1
#
_entry.id   AF-A0A1I0JGS1-F1
#
_cell.length_a   1.000
_cell.length_b   1.000
_cell.length_c   1.000
_cell.angle_alpha   90.00
_cell.angle_beta   90.00
_cell.angle_gamma   90.00
#
_symmetry.space_group_name_H-M   'P 1'
#
loop_
_entity.id
_entity.type
_entity.pdbx_description
1 polymer ?
#
loop_
_entity_poly.entity_id
_entity_poly.type
_entity_poly.pdbx_seq_one_letter_code
_entity_poly.pdbx_strand_id
1 'polypeptide(L)'
;MTFNEVMALIMPSVIGLLFYSKIIQRSITWFEVLSNLALLIVITNSICYGLLIFIFNRTTLLFSILFTMKYSILATLISVVIAFIYRFIELNVKIKVKVESQNEKNN
;
A
#
# COMPACT_ATOMS: atom_id res chain seq x y z
N MET A 1 16.08 -17.15 1.09
CA MET A 1 14.64 -16.82 0.99
C MET A 1 14.00 -17.79 0.02
N THR A 2 12.88 -18.38 0.41
CA THR A 2 12.10 -19.23 -0.49
C THR A 2 11.26 -18.37 -1.44
N PHE A 3 10.97 -18.86 -2.64
CA PHE A 3 10.12 -18.15 -3.62
C PHE A 3 8.78 -17.67 -3.03
N ASN A 4 8.23 -18.45 -2.10
CA ASN A 4 7.00 -18.14 -1.38
C ASN A 4 7.11 -16.88 -0.52
N GLU A 5 8.23 -16.67 0.17
CA GLU A 5 8.48 -15.48 0.98
C GLU A 5 8.50 -14.22 0.12
N VAL A 6 9.23 -14.28 -1.00
CA VAL A 6 9.35 -13.15 -1.93
C VAL A 6 7.99 -12.81 -2.55
N MET A 7 7.23 -13.83 -2.95
CA MET A 7 5.88 -13.63 -3.48
C MET A 7 4.91 -13.07 -2.43
N ALA A 8 4.96 -13.56 -1.20
CA ALA A 8 4.13 -13.07 -0.09
C ALA A 8 4.38 -11.59 0.22
N LEU A 9 5.62 -11.13 0.06
CA LEU A 9 6.02 -9.74 0.30
C LEU A 9 5.60 -8.80 -0.83
N ILE A 10 5.76 -9.23 -2.09
CA ILE A 10 5.67 -8.35 -3.27
C ILE A 10 4.28 -8.37 -3.91
N MET A 11 3.68 -9.55 -4.13
CA MET A 11 2.40 -9.67 -4.87
C MET A 11 1.27 -8.81 -4.29
N PRO A 12 1.03 -8.79 -2.97
CA PRO A 12 -0.01 -7.95 -2.38
C PRO A 12 0.16 -6.45 -2.66
N SER A 13 1.41 -6.01 -2.73
CA SER A 13 1.77 -4.61 -3.00
C SER A 13 1.60 -4.26 -4.47
N VAL A 14 1.92 -5.20 -5.38
CA VAL A 14 1.62 -5.07 -6.82
C VAL A 14 0.11 -4.95 -7.04
N ILE A 15 -0.69 -5.80 -6.38
CA ILE A 15 -2.15 -5.75 -6.48
C ILE A 15 -2.69 -4.41 -5.97
N GLY A 16 -2.19 -3.94 -4.81
CA GLY A 16 -2.58 -2.63 -4.27
C GLY A 16 -2.21 -1.47 -5.20
N LEU A 17 -1.06 -1.53 -5.86
CA LEU A 17 -0.64 -0.51 -6.83
C LEU A 17 -1.53 -0.51 -8.08
N LEU A 18 -1.87 -1.68 -8.61
CA LEU A 18 -2.80 -1.81 -9.74
C LEU A 18 -4.17 -1.24 -9.38
N PHE A 19 -4.62 -1.49 -8.16
CA PHE A 19 -5.87 -0.94 -7.65
C PHE A 19 -5.80 0.59 -7.48
N TYR A 20 -4.71 1.10 -6.91
CA TYR A 20 -4.45 2.53 -6.77
C TYR A 20 -4.45 3.24 -8.14
N SER A 21 -3.80 2.66 -9.15
CA SER A 21 -3.79 3.17 -10.52
C SER A 21 -5.20 3.30 -11.10
N LYS A 22 -6.06 2.30 -10.87
CA LYS A 22 -7.48 2.36 -11.28
C LYS A 22 -8.25 3.47 -10.57
N ILE A 23 -7.96 3.74 -9.29
CA ILE A 23 -8.65 4.78 -8.52
C ILE A 23 -8.28 6.19 -8.99
N ILE A 24 -7.01 6.43 -9.34
CA ILE A 24 -6.57 7.78 -9.73
C ILE A 24 -7.12 8.20 -11.10
N GLN A 25 -7.36 7.25 -12.00
CA GLN A 25 -7.77 7.50 -13.39
C GLN A 25 -6.81 8.44 -14.15
N ARG A 26 -5.51 8.42 -13.80
CA ARG A 26 -4.44 9.18 -14.47
C ARG A 26 -3.32 8.24 -14.87
N SER A 27 -2.61 8.57 -15.94
CA SER A 27 -1.34 7.93 -16.25
C SER A 27 -0.32 8.20 -15.12
N ILE A 28 0.20 7.12 -14.55
CA ILE A 28 1.28 7.15 -13.55
C ILE A 28 2.59 6.97 -14.30
N THR A 29 3.59 7.79 -13.98
CA THR A 29 4.95 7.66 -14.55
C THR A 29 5.67 6.44 -13.97
N TRP A 30 6.65 5.89 -14.70
CA TRP A 30 7.43 4.72 -14.23
C TRP A 30 8.12 4.97 -12.87
N PHE A 31 8.60 6.18 -12.62
CA PHE A 31 9.20 6.56 -11.33
C PHE A 31 8.16 6.58 -10.19
N GLU A 32 6.96 7.12 -10.44
CA GLU A 32 5.87 7.09 -9.46
C GLU A 32 5.39 5.65 -9.20
N VAL A 33 5.33 4.78 -10.22
CA VAL A 33 5.02 3.36 -10.05
C VAL A 33 6.01 2.70 -9.10
N LEU A 34 7.32 2.88 -9.35
CA LEU A 34 8.36 2.28 -8.52
C LEU A 34 8.35 2.82 -7.09
N SER A 35 8.18 4.14 -6.92
CA SER A 35 8.11 4.78 -5.60
C SER A 35 6.90 4.30 -4.80
N ASN A 36 5.70 4.30 -5.41
CA ASN A 36 4.48 3.84 -4.76
C ASN A 36 4.55 2.32 -4.46
N LEU A 37 5.17 1.53 -5.34
CA LEU A 37 5.38 0.10 -5.10
C LEU A 37 6.27 -0.14 -3.88
N ALA A 38 7.44 0.52 -3.82
CA ALA A 38 8.37 0.38 -2.71
C ALA A 38 7.71 0.80 -1.38
N LEU A 39 6.97 1.90 -1.40
CA LEU A 39 6.24 2.40 -0.22
C LEU A 39 5.13 1.42 0.20
N LEU A 40 4.35 0.90 -0.74
CA LEU A 40 3.32 -0.11 -0.45
C LEU A 40 3.93 -1.40 0.11
N ILE A 41 5.06 -1.86 -0.42
CA ILE A 41 5.77 -3.03 0.11
C ILE A 41 6.15 -2.81 1.57
N VAL A 42 6.77 -1.67 1.90
CA VAL A 42 7.21 -1.40 3.27
C VAL A 42 6.01 -1.29 4.20
N ILE A 43 5.03 -0.42 3.90
CA ILE A 43 3.90 -0.16 4.79
C ILE A 43 3.04 -1.40 4.98
N THR A 44 2.69 -2.09 3.88
CA THR A 44 1.82 -3.28 3.96
C THR A 44 2.47 -4.36 4.81
N ASN A 45 3.76 -4.65 4.58
CA ASN A 45 4.45 -5.69 5.35
C ASN A 45 4.69 -5.25 6.80
N SER A 46 5.00 -3.99 7.07
CA SER A 46 5.12 -3.47 8.44
C SER A 46 3.83 -3.63 9.23
N ILE A 47 2.68 -3.31 8.63
CA ILE A 47 1.37 -3.49 9.29
C ILE A 47 1.08 -4.98 9.48
N CYS A 48 1.27 -5.81 8.45
CA CYS A 48 1.03 -7.25 8.55
C CYS A 48 1.89 -7.92 9.63
N TYR A 49 3.19 -7.60 9.69
CA TYR A 49 4.06 -8.11 10.74
C TYR A 49 3.66 -7.59 12.11
N GLY A 50 3.27 -6.32 12.22
CA GLY A 50 2.69 -5.76 13.45
C GLY A 50 1.46 -6.56 13.90
N LEU A 51 0.50 -6.82 13.01
CA LEU A 51 -0.69 -7.61 13.34
C LEU A 51 -0.32 -9.03 13.78
N LEU A 52 0.60 -9.69 13.09
CA LEU A 52 1.04 -11.04 13.45
C LEU A 52 1.70 -11.11 14.83
N ILE A 53 2.52 -10.12 15.17
CA ILE A 53 3.20 -10.06 16.47
C ILE A 53 2.22 -9.67 17.58
N PHE A 54 1.45 -8.60 17.41
CA PHE A 54 0.64 -8.03 18.49
C PHE A 54 -0.72 -8.71 18.68
N ILE A 55 -1.38 -9.16 17.61
CA ILE A 55 -2.70 -9.80 17.69
C ILE A 55 -2.56 -11.31 17.79
N PHE A 56 -1.69 -11.90 16.97
CA PHE A 56 -1.57 -13.36 16.86
C PHE A 56 -0.42 -13.94 17.70
N ASN A 57 0.36 -13.11 18.41
CA ASN A 57 1.50 -13.52 19.23
C ASN A 57 2.49 -14.46 18.50
N ARG A 58 2.65 -14.27 17.18
CA ARG A 58 3.57 -15.06 16.35
C ARG A 58 4.92 -14.35 16.28
N THR A 59 5.88 -14.85 17.04
CA THR A 59 7.27 -14.35 17.04
C THR A 59 8.13 -14.99 15.95
N THR A 60 7.78 -16.20 15.51
CA THR A 60 8.45 -16.91 14.42
C THR A 60 7.51 -17.10 13.24
N LEU A 61 7.96 -16.66 12.06
CA LEU A 61 7.18 -16.71 10.82
C LEU A 61 7.76 -17.78 9.92
N LEU A 62 7.19 -18.98 10.02
CA LEU A 62 7.47 -20.08 9.10
C LEU A 62 6.56 -19.96 7.88
N PHE A 63 7.12 -19.55 6.75
CA PHE A 63 6.42 -19.41 5.48
C PHE A 63 6.13 -20.77 4.83
N SER A 64 5.21 -21.53 5.44
CA SER A 64 4.58 -22.67 4.78
C SER A 64 3.65 -22.19 3.65
N ILE A 65 3.27 -23.08 2.74
CA ILE A 65 2.35 -22.75 1.63
C ILE A 65 1.01 -22.20 2.16
N LEU A 66 0.44 -22.84 3.18
CA LEU A 66 -0.81 -22.40 3.81
C LEU A 66 -0.67 -21.06 4.52
N PHE A 67 0.44 -20.84 5.22
CA PHE A 67 0.71 -19.56 5.87
C PHE A 67 0.86 -18.44 4.83
N THR A 68 1.62 -18.71 3.77
CA THR A 68 1.86 -17.77 2.66
C THR A 68 0.55 -17.34 2.01
N MET A 69 -0.37 -18.27 1.72
CA MET A 69 -1.67 -17.90 1.16
C MET A 69 -2.48 -17.01 2.11
N LYS A 70 -2.58 -17.38 3.39
CA LYS A 70 -3.33 -16.58 4.38
C LYS A 70 -2.72 -15.20 4.58
N TYR A 71 -1.40 -15.12 4.63
CA TYR A 71 -0.65 -13.87 4.73
C TYR A 71 -0.89 -12.99 3.52
N SER A 72 -0.76 -13.54 2.31
CA SER A 72 -0.96 -12.78 1.06
C SER A 72 -2.37 -12.22 0.96
N ILE A 73 -3.40 -12.96 1.38
CA ILE A 73 -4.78 -12.46 1.43
C ILE A 73 -4.90 -11.28 2.40
N LEU A 74 -4.39 -11.43 3.63
CA LEU A 74 -4.40 -10.37 4.64
C LEU A 74 -3.66 -9.11 4.15
N ALA A 75 -2.45 -9.30 3.62
CA ALA A 75 -1.63 -8.23 3.06
C ALA A 75 -2.32 -7.53 1.89
N THR A 76 -3.05 -8.26 1.05
CA THR A 76 -3.77 -7.67 -0.09
C THR A 76 -4.91 -6.78 0.40
N LEU A 77 -5.68 -7.23 1.40
CA LEU A 77 -6.73 -6.42 2.02
C LEU A 77 -6.16 -5.13 2.63
N ILE A 78 -5.06 -5.22 3.36
CA ILE A 78 -4.39 -4.05 3.96
C ILE A 78 -3.85 -3.12 2.88
N SER A 79 -3.20 -3.65 1.86
CA SER A 79 -2.67 -2.90 0.71
C SER A 79 -3.76 -2.09 0.00
N VAL A 80 -4.95 -2.68 -0.20
CA VAL A 80 -6.12 -1.99 -0.77
C VAL A 80 -6.62 -0.87 0.15
N VAL A 81 -6.70 -1.11 1.46
CA VAL A 81 -7.10 -0.08 2.43
C VAL A 81 -6.11 1.09 2.43
N ILE A 82 -4.81 0.81 2.39
CA ILE A 82 -3.76 1.83 2.29
C ILE A 82 -3.94 2.65 1.01
N ALA A 83 -4.19 1.99 -0.14
CA ALA A 83 -4.41 2.68 -1.41
C ALA A 83 -5.60 3.66 -1.35
N PHE A 84 -6.70 3.27 -0.69
CA PHE A 84 -7.83 4.18 -0.45
C PHE A 84 -7.45 5.37 0.43
N ILE A 85 -6.81 5.12 1.58
CA ILE A 85 -6.38 6.18 2.50
C ILE A 85 -5.45 7.16 1.80
N TYR A 86 -4.47 6.65 1.05
CA TYR A 86 -3.51 7.46 0.32
C TYR A 86 -4.23 8.36 -0.70
N ARG A 87 -5.23 7.83 -1.42
CA ARG A 87 -6.05 8.65 -2.32
C ARG A 87 -6.81 9.75 -1.58
N PHE A 88 -7.41 9.44 -0.42
CA PHE A 88 -8.12 10.44 0.37
C PHE A 88 -7.18 11.58 0.83
N ILE A 89 -5.96 11.24 1.26
CA ILE A 89 -4.95 12.24 1.63
C ILE A 89 -4.57 13.09 0.42
N GLU A 90 -4.28 12.47 -0.72
CA GLU A 90 -3.93 13.17 -1.95
C GLU A 90 -5.02 14.16 -2.39
N LEU A 91 -6.30 13.76 -2.32
CA LEU A 91 -7.43 14.61 -2.65
C LEU A 91 -7.56 15.79 -1.68
N ASN A 92 -7.44 15.56 -0.37
CA ASN A 92 -7.52 16.63 0.63
C ASN A 92 -6.38 17.65 0.48
N VAL A 93 -5.16 17.19 0.24
CA VAL A 93 -4.01 18.08 0.02
C VAL A 93 -4.20 18.91 -1.24
N LYS A 94 -4.67 18.30 -2.35
CA LYS A 94 -4.97 19.02 -3.59
C LYS A 94 -6.04 20.09 -3.43
N ILE A 95 -7.09 19.81 -2.65
CA ILE A 95 -8.15 20.79 -2.35
C ILE A 95 -7.55 21.99 -1.62
N LYS A 96 -6.72 21.74 -0.59
CA LYS A 96 -6.10 22.81 0.21
C LYS A 96 -5.24 23.76 -0.64
N VAL A 97 -4.35 23.20 -1.47
CA VAL A 97 -3.44 23.99 -2.35
C VAL A 97 -4.23 24.82 -3.38
N LYS A 98 -5.34 24.28 -3.89
CA LYS A 98 -6.19 25.01 -4.85
C LYS A 98 -6.90 26.21 -4.21
N VAL A 99 -7.27 26.12 -2.93
CA VAL A 99 -7.90 27.23 -2.19
C VAL A 99 -6.89 28.33 -1.88
N GLU A 100 -5.67 27.96 -1.44
CA GLU A 100 -4.61 28.94 -1.15
C GLU A 100 -4.20 29.73 -2.40
N SER A 101 -4.01 29.06 -3.54
CA SER A 101 -3.67 29.72 -4.81
C SER A 101 -4.78 30.62 -5.39
N GLN A 102 -6.04 30.40 -5.03
CA GLN A 102 -7.14 31.30 -5.42
C GLN A 102 -7.23 32.55 -4.54
N ASN A 103 -6.88 32.45 -3.25
CA ASN A 103 -6.82 33.61 -2.37
C ASN A 103 -5.65 34.55 -2.71
N GLU A 104 -4.50 34.02 -3.12
CA GLU A 104 -3.36 34.86 -3.54
C GLU A 104 -3.62 35.64 -4.84
N LYS A 105 -4.52 35.18 -5.71
CA LYS A 105 -4.88 35.89 -6.95
C LYS A 105 -5.94 36.98 -6.75
N ASN A 106 -6.64 36.99 -5.63
CA ASN A 106 -7.72 37.92 -5.32
C ASN A 106 -7.32 39.00 -4.29
N ASN A 107 -6.06 39.01 -3.84
CA ASN A 107 -5.44 40.07 -3.06
C ASN A 107 -4.45 40.86 -3.93
#